data_AF-A0A1Q9BYH9-F1
#
_entry.id   AF-A0A1Q9BYH9-F1
#
_cell.length_a   1.000
_cell.length_b   1.000
_cell.length_c   1.000
_cell.angle_alpha   90.00
_cell.angle_beta   90.00
_cell.angle_gamma   90.00
#
_symmetry.space_group_name_H-M   'P 1'
#
loop_
_entity.id
_entity.type
_entity.pdbx_description
1 polymer ?
#
loop_
_entity_poly.entity_id
_entity_poly.type
_entity_poly.pdbx_seq_one_letter_code
_entity_poly.pdbx_strand_id
1 'polypeptide(L)'
;MGRVRTKTVKKAARVIVEKYYSKLTLDFQVNKKITEEVATVPSKRLRNKIAGFTTHLMKRIQKGPVRGISLKLQEEERERRMEFVPDQSEVNTEFIQVDPDTRDMLKELEMDRLPNITTSNVTLTGTVKKAARVIVEKYYSKLTLDFQVNKKITEEVATVPSKRLRNKIAGFTTHLMKRIQCVAVPCARASC
;
A
#
# COMPACT_ATOMS: atom_id res chain seq x y z
N MET A 1 19.11 -30.90 -13.57
CA MET A 1 19.64 -30.76 -12.19
C MET A 1 20.57 -29.54 -12.12
N GLY A 2 20.19 -28.48 -11.40
CA GLY A 2 20.85 -27.16 -11.47
C GLY A 2 22.08 -26.97 -10.58
N ARG A 3 22.92 -25.97 -10.92
CA ARG A 3 24.15 -25.58 -10.19
C ARG A 3 23.85 -24.73 -8.94
N VAL A 4 22.96 -25.23 -8.07
CA VAL A 4 22.56 -24.53 -6.83
C VAL A 4 23.63 -24.68 -5.75
N ARG A 5 23.98 -23.57 -5.09
CA ARG A 5 24.99 -23.53 -4.02
C ARG A 5 24.34 -23.82 -2.67
N THR A 6 25.00 -24.59 -1.81
CA THR A 6 24.52 -25.00 -0.49
C THR A 6 24.54 -23.87 0.54
N LYS A 7 23.80 -24.04 1.64
CA LYS A 7 23.73 -23.08 2.75
C LYS A 7 25.10 -22.77 3.38
N THR A 8 25.98 -23.76 3.47
CA THR A 8 27.34 -23.60 4.02
C THR A 8 28.18 -22.63 3.20
N VAL A 9 28.17 -22.79 1.88
CA VAL A 9 28.87 -21.89 0.95
C VAL A 9 28.31 -20.47 1.03
N LYS A 10 26.98 -20.33 1.05
CA LYS A 10 26.32 -19.02 1.13
C LYS A 10 26.60 -18.31 2.45
N LYS A 11 26.57 -19.04 3.58
CA LYS A 11 26.84 -18.49 4.91
C LYS A 11 28.30 -18.06 5.05
N ALA A 12 29.25 -18.91 4.69
CA ALA A 12 30.68 -18.59 4.75
C ALA A 12 31.04 -17.37 3.89
N ALA A 13 30.52 -17.30 2.67
CA ALA A 13 30.77 -16.17 1.78
C ALA A 13 30.20 -14.84 2.30
N ARG A 14 29.03 -14.84 2.96
CA ARG A 14 28.49 -13.62 3.58
C ARG A 14 29.42 -13.11 4.68
N VAL A 15 29.87 -14.00 5.55
CA VAL A 15 30.80 -13.65 6.65
C VAL A 15 32.12 -13.08 6.12
N ILE A 16 32.64 -13.62 5.01
CA ILE A 16 33.86 -13.09 4.37
C ILE A 16 33.61 -11.68 3.81
N VAL A 17 32.46 -11.46 3.18
CA VAL A 17 32.10 -10.13 2.63
C VAL A 17 31.89 -9.09 3.73
N GLU A 18 31.22 -9.45 4.83
CA GLU A 18 30.99 -8.55 5.97
C GLU A 18 32.30 -8.08 6.60
N LYS A 19 33.27 -8.99 6.80
CA LYS A 19 34.53 -8.69 7.50
C LYS A 19 35.61 -8.10 6.61
N TYR A 20 35.70 -8.53 5.35
CA TYR A 20 36.85 -8.25 4.48
C TYR A 20 36.47 -7.55 3.17
N TYR A 21 35.41 -6.73 3.19
CA TYR A 21 34.93 -6.01 2.01
C TYR A 21 36.04 -5.23 1.28
N SER A 22 36.91 -4.54 2.03
CA SER A 22 37.99 -3.70 1.49
C SER A 22 39.04 -4.46 0.67
N LYS A 23 39.20 -5.77 0.92
CA LYS A 23 40.18 -6.60 0.21
C LYS A 23 39.60 -7.27 -1.03
N LEU A 24 38.28 -7.39 -1.12
CA LEU A 24 37.60 -8.17 -2.15
C LEU A 24 37.45 -7.36 -3.45
N THR A 25 37.51 -8.06 -4.57
CA THR A 25 37.40 -7.48 -5.92
C THR A 25 36.27 -8.14 -6.71
N LEU A 26 36.03 -7.69 -7.95
CA LEU A 26 35.08 -8.35 -8.87
C LEU A 26 35.65 -9.60 -9.54
N ASP A 27 36.98 -9.76 -9.53
CA ASP A 27 37.68 -10.85 -10.19
C ASP A 27 37.65 -12.15 -9.36
N PHE A 28 37.54 -13.28 -10.06
CA PHE A 28 37.45 -14.58 -9.41
C PHE A 28 38.81 -15.09 -8.90
N GLN A 29 39.90 -14.87 -9.63
CA GLN A 29 41.21 -15.42 -9.25
C GLN A 29 41.80 -14.68 -8.06
N VAL A 30 41.61 -13.37 -8.00
CA VAL A 30 42.01 -12.55 -6.85
C VAL A 30 41.24 -12.99 -5.60
N ASN A 31 39.91 -13.06 -5.69
CA ASN A 31 39.08 -13.51 -4.56
C ASN A 31 39.36 -14.95 -4.14
N LYS A 32 39.75 -15.83 -5.06
CA LYS A 32 40.15 -17.21 -4.74
C LYS A 32 41.39 -17.24 -3.84
N LYS A 33 42.39 -16.40 -4.12
CA LYS A 33 43.60 -16.26 -3.29
C LYS A 33 43.25 -15.67 -1.91
N ILE A 34 42.46 -14.59 -1.89
CA ILE A 34 42.01 -13.96 -0.63
C ILE A 34 41.24 -14.95 0.24
N THR A 35 40.36 -15.77 -0.33
CA THR A 35 39.61 -16.77 0.46
C THR A 35 40.50 -17.86 1.05
N GLU A 36 41.68 -18.11 0.48
CA GLU A 36 42.67 -19.07 0.99
C GLU A 36 43.49 -18.46 2.13
N GLU A 37 43.79 -17.17 2.06
CA GLU A 37 44.47 -16.42 3.12
C GLU A 37 43.56 -16.17 4.34
N VAL A 38 42.28 -15.84 4.09
CA VAL A 38 41.33 -15.43 5.13
C VAL A 38 40.75 -16.62 5.89
N ALA A 39 40.57 -17.77 5.23
CA ALA A 39 39.86 -18.91 5.79
C ALA A 39 40.58 -20.23 5.51
N THR A 40 40.68 -21.07 6.53
CA THR A 40 41.19 -22.43 6.41
C THR A 40 40.15 -23.33 5.74
N VAL A 41 40.19 -23.39 4.41
CA VAL A 41 39.27 -24.21 3.60
C VAL A 41 39.92 -25.55 3.24
N PRO A 42 39.35 -26.70 3.64
CA PRO A 42 40.02 -27.99 3.51
C PRO A 42 40.12 -28.51 2.07
N SER A 43 39.19 -28.12 1.19
CA SER A 43 39.16 -28.63 -0.18
C SER A 43 39.11 -27.53 -1.24
N LYS A 44 39.85 -27.76 -2.33
CA LYS A 44 39.88 -26.90 -3.52
C LYS A 44 38.48 -26.63 -4.08
N ARG A 45 37.61 -27.65 -4.10
CA ARG A 45 36.24 -27.53 -4.62
C ARG A 45 35.37 -26.62 -3.75
N LEU A 46 35.51 -26.65 -2.42
CA LEU A 46 34.78 -25.76 -1.52
C LEU A 46 35.27 -24.32 -1.63
N ARG A 47 36.60 -24.11 -1.65
CA ARG A 47 37.22 -22.79 -1.85
C ARG A 47 36.68 -22.12 -3.12
N ASN A 48 36.68 -22.85 -4.24
CA ASN A 48 36.20 -22.33 -5.52
C ASN A 48 34.69 -21.98 -5.49
N LYS A 49 33.87 -22.75 -4.76
CA LYS A 49 32.44 -22.45 -4.59
C LYS A 49 32.21 -21.21 -3.74
N ILE A 50 33.02 -21.01 -2.69
CA ILE A 50 32.95 -19.84 -1.80
C ILE A 50 33.39 -18.59 -2.58
N ALA A 51 34.59 -18.60 -3.18
CA ALA A 51 35.09 -17.51 -4.01
C ALA A 51 34.12 -17.18 -5.18
N GLY A 52 33.49 -18.21 -5.77
CA GLY A 52 32.51 -18.02 -6.84
C GLY A 52 31.15 -17.51 -6.37
N PHE A 53 30.86 -17.50 -5.07
CA PHE A 53 29.67 -16.87 -4.51
C PHE A 53 30.00 -15.48 -3.94
N THR A 54 31.20 -15.24 -3.42
CA THR A 54 31.64 -13.90 -3.01
C THR A 54 31.68 -12.96 -4.21
N THR A 55 32.21 -13.37 -5.36
CA THR A 55 32.15 -12.56 -6.61
C THR A 55 30.72 -12.25 -7.04
N HIS A 56 29.81 -13.23 -6.88
CA HIS A 56 28.41 -13.02 -7.20
C HIS A 56 27.75 -12.02 -6.24
N LEU A 57 28.11 -12.02 -4.95
CA LEU A 57 27.66 -11.02 -3.99
C LEU A 57 28.20 -9.63 -4.33
N MET A 58 29.48 -9.50 -4.70
CA MET A 58 30.06 -8.20 -5.09
C MET A 58 29.34 -7.57 -6.28
N LYS A 59 29.03 -8.36 -7.32
CA LYS A 59 28.23 -7.90 -8.46
C LYS A 59 26.81 -7.48 -8.08
N ARG A 60 26.25 -8.04 -7.00
CA ARG A 60 24.92 -7.65 -6.50
C ARG A 60 24.99 -6.38 -5.67
N ILE A 61 26.03 -6.22 -4.84
CA ILE A 61 26.26 -5.01 -4.04
C ILE A 61 26.39 -3.78 -4.93
N GLN A 62 27.09 -3.91 -6.08
CA GLN A 62 27.18 -2.82 -7.06
C GLN A 62 25.82 -2.35 -7.61
N LYS A 63 24.84 -3.26 -7.70
CA LYS A 63 23.49 -2.93 -8.20
C LYS A 63 22.57 -2.38 -7.12
N GLY A 64 22.89 -2.59 -5.85
CA GLY A 64 22.06 -2.15 -4.73
C GLY A 64 22.31 -2.94 -3.44
N PRO A 65 21.63 -2.55 -2.36
CA PRO A 65 21.81 -3.18 -1.05
C PRO A 65 21.35 -4.65 -1.08
N VAL A 66 22.19 -5.54 -0.53
CA VAL A 66 21.92 -6.98 -0.50
C VAL A 66 21.43 -7.37 0.89
N ARG A 67 20.26 -8.01 0.96
CA ARG A 67 19.65 -8.46 2.23
C ARG A 67 20.55 -9.45 2.98
N GLY A 68 20.78 -9.18 4.26
CA GLY A 68 21.48 -10.08 5.18
C GLY A 68 23.00 -10.08 5.02
N ILE A 69 23.55 -8.91 4.67
CA ILE A 69 24.97 -8.56 4.75
C ILE A 69 24.98 -7.19 5.43
N SER A 70 25.64 -7.05 6.58
CA SER A 70 25.93 -5.74 7.17
C SER A 70 27.22 -5.21 6.57
N LEU A 71 27.10 -4.12 5.81
CA LEU A 71 28.26 -3.36 5.35
C LEU A 71 28.33 -2.09 6.19
N LYS A 72 29.45 -1.83 6.85
CA LYS A 72 29.63 -0.59 7.65
C LYS A 72 29.30 0.67 6.85
N LEU A 73 29.70 0.68 5.58
CA LEU A 73 29.39 1.76 4.64
C LEU A 73 27.87 1.95 4.42
N GLN A 74 27.11 0.85 4.42
CA GLN A 74 25.64 0.91 4.28
C GLN A 74 24.98 1.37 5.59
N GLU A 75 25.56 1.04 6.75
CA GLU A 75 25.06 1.48 8.05
C GLU A 75 25.23 2.99 8.19
N GLU A 76 26.39 3.55 7.83
CA GLU A 76 26.63 4.99 7.84
C GLU A 76 25.71 5.76 6.86
N GLU A 77 25.54 5.25 5.63
CA GLU A 77 24.63 5.88 4.65
C GLU A 77 23.17 5.80 5.10
N ARG A 78 22.79 4.70 5.77
CA ARG A 78 21.46 4.54 6.36
C ARG A 78 21.26 5.49 7.53
N GLU A 79 22.27 5.70 8.38
CA GLU A 79 22.22 6.67 9.48
C GLU A 79 22.02 8.09 8.96
N ARG A 80 22.79 8.53 7.97
CA ARG A 80 22.62 9.86 7.37
C ARG A 80 21.23 10.07 6.76
N ARG A 81 20.64 9.02 6.17
CA ARG A 81 19.27 9.09 5.64
C ARG A 81 18.21 9.12 6.74
N MET A 82 18.45 8.46 7.87
CA MET A 82 17.53 8.47 9.01
C MET A 82 17.63 9.76 9.82
N GLU A 83 18.82 10.36 9.89
CA GLU A 83 19.08 11.64 10.57
C GLU A 83 18.61 12.85 9.76
N PHE A 84 18.25 12.66 8.49
CA PHE A 84 17.74 13.74 7.66
C PHE A 84 16.38 14.24 8.16
N VAL A 85 16.40 15.36 8.87
CA VAL A 85 15.21 16.14 9.24
C VAL A 85 15.08 17.29 8.22
N PRO A 86 13.97 17.39 7.47
CA PRO A 86 13.76 18.51 6.56
C PRO A 86 13.59 19.82 7.34
N ASP A 87 13.99 20.95 6.73
CA ASP A 87 13.92 22.27 7.36
C ASP A 87 12.48 22.73 7.67
N GLN A 88 11.50 22.23 6.91
CA GLN A 88 10.08 22.50 7.11
C GLN A 88 9.32 21.20 7.39
N SER A 89 8.56 21.17 8.48
CA SER A 89 7.67 20.07 8.80
C SER A 89 6.48 20.04 7.86
N GLU A 90 6.23 18.92 7.19
CA GLU A 90 5.01 18.70 6.38
C GLU A 90 3.72 18.83 7.21
N VAL A 91 3.82 18.68 8.54
CA VAL A 91 2.72 18.82 9.49
C VAL A 91 2.26 20.28 9.62
N ASN A 92 3.12 21.25 9.29
CA ASN A 92 2.79 22.67 9.33
C ASN A 92 1.94 23.05 8.11
N THR A 93 0.69 22.63 8.11
CA THR A 93 -0.30 23.04 7.11
C THR A 93 -1.05 24.29 7.55
N GLU A 94 -1.34 25.19 6.62
CA GLU A 94 -2.08 26.43 6.90
C GLU A 94 -3.54 26.18 7.29
N PHE A 95 -4.12 25.04 6.86
CA PHE A 95 -5.51 24.65 7.15
C PHE A 95 -5.61 23.15 7.39
N ILE A 96 -6.03 22.77 8.60
CA ILE A 96 -6.29 21.38 8.99
C ILE A 96 -7.77 21.10 8.75
N GLN A 97 -8.06 20.17 7.84
CA GLN A 97 -9.43 19.72 7.59
C GLN A 97 -9.81 18.62 8.58
N VAL A 98 -10.90 18.82 9.31
CA VAL A 98 -11.37 17.95 10.39
C VAL A 98 -12.82 17.53 10.12
N ASP A 99 -13.14 16.28 10.42
CA ASP A 99 -14.50 15.74 10.34
C ASP A 99 -15.39 16.31 11.47
N PRO A 100 -16.73 16.32 11.32
CA PRO A 100 -17.62 16.83 12.37
C PRO A 100 -17.48 16.06 13.70
N ASP A 101 -17.37 14.73 13.65
CA ASP A 101 -17.25 13.89 14.86
C ASP A 101 -15.93 14.14 15.60
N THR A 102 -14.83 14.36 14.86
CA THR A 102 -13.53 14.68 15.47
C THR A 102 -13.48 16.10 16.01
N ARG A 103 -14.28 17.02 15.45
CA ARG A 103 -14.48 18.34 16.06
C ARG A 103 -15.23 18.25 17.39
N ASP A 104 -16.22 17.38 17.51
CA ASP A 104 -16.93 17.21 18.79
C ASP A 104 -16.03 16.57 19.86
N MET A 105 -15.16 15.64 19.47
CA MET A 105 -14.09 15.15 20.34
C MET A 105 -13.14 16.28 20.79
N LEU A 106 -12.80 17.23 19.92
CA LEU A 106 -11.97 18.39 20.29
C LEU A 106 -12.68 19.33 21.28
N LYS A 107 -14.01 19.43 21.21
CA LYS A 107 -14.83 20.18 22.19
C LYS A 107 -14.76 19.54 23.57
N GLU A 108 -14.91 18.22 23.64
CA GLU A 108 -14.85 17.47 24.90
C GLU A 108 -13.48 17.55 25.58
N LEU A 109 -12.41 17.65 24.78
CA LEU A 109 -11.03 17.79 25.25
C LEU A 109 -10.62 19.25 25.52
N GLU A 110 -11.55 20.20 25.42
CA GLU A 110 -11.32 21.65 25.62
C GLU A 110 -10.31 22.27 24.63
N MET A 111 -10.07 21.64 23.47
CA MET A 111 -9.10 22.10 22.45
C MET A 111 -9.76 22.82 21.26
N ASP A 112 -10.94 23.41 21.48
CA ASP A 112 -11.74 24.05 20.42
C ASP A 112 -11.14 25.32 19.81
N ARG A 113 -10.25 25.99 20.54
CA ARG A 113 -9.71 27.31 20.16
C ARG A 113 -8.40 27.22 19.38
N LEU A 114 -8.11 26.07 18.78
CA LEU A 114 -6.92 25.94 17.93
C LEU A 114 -7.15 26.70 16.60
N PRO A 115 -6.23 27.59 16.22
CA PRO A 115 -6.31 28.25 14.92
C PRO A 115 -6.17 27.20 13.80
N ASN A 116 -6.73 27.52 12.62
CA ASN A 116 -6.55 26.77 11.37
C ASN A 116 -7.36 25.47 11.22
N ILE A 117 -8.37 25.21 12.05
CA ILE A 117 -9.28 24.05 11.88
C ILE A 117 -10.47 24.41 10.98
N THR A 118 -10.66 23.65 9.90
CA THR A 118 -11.81 23.78 8.99
C THR A 118 -12.63 22.49 8.99
N THR A 119 -13.95 22.59 9.18
CA THR A 119 -14.83 21.40 9.13
C THR A 119 -15.18 21.08 7.69
N SER A 120 -14.78 19.90 7.21
CA SER A 120 -15.23 19.42 5.91
C SER A 120 -16.60 18.73 6.07
N ASN A 121 -17.60 19.20 5.34
CA ASN A 121 -18.87 18.48 5.23
C ASN A 121 -18.60 17.26 4.33
N VAL A 122 -18.39 16.11 4.97
CA VAL A 122 -18.18 14.81 4.34
C VAL A 122 -19.04 14.66 3.08
N THR A 123 -18.40 14.67 1.90
CA THR A 123 -19.03 14.21 0.66
C THR A 123 -19.47 12.78 0.88
N LEU A 124 -20.72 12.45 0.55
CA LEU A 124 -21.40 11.16 0.79
C LEU A 124 -20.54 9.93 0.47
N THR A 125 -19.65 9.55 1.37
CA THR A 125 -19.00 8.23 1.45
C THR A 125 -19.86 7.30 2.34
N GLY A 126 -21.18 7.52 2.33
CA GLY A 126 -22.11 6.53 2.82
C GLY A 126 -21.99 5.26 1.99
N THR A 127 -22.17 4.09 2.64
CA THR A 127 -22.29 2.81 1.94
C THR A 127 -23.27 2.94 0.77
N VAL A 128 -23.06 2.18 -0.30
CA VAL A 128 -23.90 2.17 -1.51
C VAL A 128 -25.41 2.17 -1.19
N LYS A 129 -25.80 1.52 -0.08
CA LYS A 129 -27.17 1.46 0.42
C LYS A 129 -27.70 2.77 1.00
N LYS A 130 -26.88 3.51 1.77
CA LYS A 130 -27.25 4.83 2.30
C LYS A 130 -27.43 5.84 1.16
N ALA A 131 -26.49 5.86 0.21
CA ALA A 131 -26.59 6.70 -0.98
C ALA A 131 -27.84 6.37 -1.81
N ALA A 132 -28.12 5.08 -2.02
CA ALA A 132 -29.31 4.65 -2.76
C ALA A 132 -30.62 5.06 -2.06
N ARG A 133 -30.71 4.98 -0.73
CA ARG A 133 -31.92 5.42 0.02
C ARG A 133 -32.17 6.92 -0.12
N VAL A 134 -31.14 7.75 0.04
CA VAL A 134 -31.25 9.21 -0.11
C VAL A 134 -31.70 9.60 -1.52
N ILE A 135 -31.23 8.90 -2.54
CA ILE A 135 -31.64 9.15 -3.94
C ILE A 135 -33.11 8.77 -4.15
N VAL A 136 -33.54 7.64 -3.58
CA VAL A 136 -34.93 7.19 -3.64
C VAL A 136 -35.89 8.16 -2.94
N GLU A 137 -35.51 8.67 -1.77
CA GLU A 137 -36.33 9.61 -0.99
C GLU A 137 -36.46 10.97 -1.66
N LYS A 138 -35.38 11.50 -2.25
CA LYS A 138 -35.39 12.83 -2.87
C LYS A 138 -35.93 12.85 -4.31
N TYR A 139 -35.79 11.75 -5.06
CA TYR A 139 -36.08 11.71 -6.50
C TYR A 139 -37.04 10.58 -6.91
N TYR A 140 -37.99 10.22 -6.03
CA TYR A 140 -38.96 9.14 -6.26
C TYR A 140 -39.70 9.25 -7.61
N SER A 141 -40.11 10.47 -7.99
CA SER A 141 -40.90 10.73 -9.20
C SER A 141 -40.15 10.52 -10.52
N LYS A 142 -38.82 10.53 -10.49
CA LYS A 142 -37.98 10.38 -11.69
C LYS A 142 -37.43 8.97 -11.85
N LEU A 143 -37.48 8.15 -10.81
CA LEU A 143 -36.92 6.80 -10.81
C LEU A 143 -37.86 5.80 -11.51
N THR A 144 -37.28 4.89 -12.28
CA THR A 144 -38.01 3.81 -12.94
C THR A 144 -37.46 2.44 -12.54
N LEU A 145 -38.08 1.36 -13.00
CA LEU A 145 -37.56 0.00 -12.79
C LEU A 145 -36.30 -0.30 -13.62
N ASP A 146 -36.00 0.55 -14.61
CA ASP A 146 -34.94 0.33 -15.58
C ASP A 146 -33.58 0.81 -15.06
N PHE A 147 -32.59 -0.07 -15.17
CA PHE A 147 -31.24 0.19 -14.69
C PHE A 147 -30.56 1.34 -15.44
N GLN A 148 -30.77 1.45 -16.77
CA GLN A 148 -30.11 2.48 -17.57
C GLN A 148 -30.63 3.88 -17.25
N VAL A 149 -31.92 4.02 -16.93
CA VAL A 149 -32.54 5.29 -16.53
C VAL A 149 -32.02 5.71 -15.16
N ASN A 150 -32.06 4.80 -14.18
CA ASN A 150 -31.55 5.08 -12.84
C ASN A 150 -30.04 5.37 -12.83
N LYS A 151 -29.28 4.76 -13.74
CA LYS A 151 -27.86 5.09 -13.93
C LYS A 151 -27.68 6.54 -14.39
N LYS A 152 -28.41 7.02 -15.41
CA LYS A 152 -28.33 8.43 -15.86
C LYS A 152 -28.73 9.41 -14.75
N ILE A 153 -29.77 9.10 -13.99
CA ILE A 153 -30.21 9.92 -12.86
C ILE A 153 -29.13 10.01 -11.78
N THR A 154 -28.45 8.90 -11.48
CA THR A 154 -27.32 8.92 -10.52
C THR A 154 -26.12 9.71 -11.02
N GLU A 155 -25.99 9.93 -12.33
CA GLU A 155 -24.95 10.78 -12.94
C GLU A 155 -25.30 12.26 -12.84
N GLU A 156 -26.57 12.59 -12.98
CA GLU A 156 -27.10 13.96 -12.91
C GLU A 156 -27.18 14.47 -11.46
N VAL A 157 -27.52 13.60 -10.52
CA VAL A 157 -27.81 13.98 -9.12
C VAL A 157 -26.55 14.02 -8.24
N ALA A 158 -25.51 13.22 -8.56
CA ALA A 158 -24.36 13.06 -7.68
C ALA A 158 -23.02 12.96 -8.43
N THR A 159 -22.01 13.66 -7.90
CA THR A 159 -20.61 13.55 -8.33
C THR A 159 -19.98 12.26 -7.80
N VAL A 160 -20.30 11.12 -8.43
CA VAL A 160 -19.78 9.81 -8.02
C VAL A 160 -18.35 9.60 -8.54
N PRO A 161 -17.36 9.27 -7.67
CA PRO A 161 -15.94 9.26 -8.03
C PRO A 161 -15.53 8.11 -8.97
N SER A 162 -16.32 7.02 -9.06
CA SER A 162 -16.00 5.91 -9.97
C SER A 162 -17.22 5.32 -10.66
N LYS A 163 -17.03 4.90 -11.92
CA LYS A 163 -18.03 4.19 -12.73
C LYS A 163 -18.54 2.91 -12.04
N ARG A 164 -17.67 2.23 -11.27
CA ARG A 164 -18.03 1.01 -10.53
C ARG A 164 -18.98 1.30 -9.36
N LEU A 165 -18.75 2.38 -8.60
CA LEU A 165 -19.63 2.77 -7.50
C LEU A 165 -20.99 3.24 -8.02
N ARG A 166 -21.00 3.99 -9.11
CA ARG A 166 -22.22 4.44 -9.79
C ARG A 166 -23.12 3.28 -10.21
N ASN A 167 -22.56 2.28 -10.88
CA ASN A 167 -23.31 1.09 -11.28
C ASN A 167 -23.86 0.31 -10.06
N LYS A 168 -23.10 0.26 -8.95
CA LYS A 168 -23.58 -0.35 -7.72
C LYS A 168 -24.74 0.44 -7.10
N ILE A 169 -24.66 1.77 -7.06
CA ILE A 169 -25.72 2.63 -6.51
C ILE A 169 -26.99 2.49 -7.37
N ALA A 170 -26.88 2.60 -8.69
CA ALA A 170 -28.00 2.40 -9.62
C ALA A 170 -28.62 0.99 -9.52
N GLY A 171 -27.80 -0.03 -9.26
CA GLY A 171 -28.27 -1.41 -9.04
C GLY A 171 -29.02 -1.56 -7.72
N PHE A 172 -28.60 -0.86 -6.66
CA PHE A 172 -29.31 -0.87 -5.39
C PHE A 172 -30.59 -0.03 -5.44
N THR A 173 -30.62 1.10 -6.13
CA THR A 173 -31.83 1.93 -6.29
C THR A 173 -32.91 1.20 -7.08
N THR A 174 -32.56 0.53 -8.19
CA THR A 174 -33.50 -0.33 -8.94
C THR A 174 -34.05 -1.47 -8.08
N HIS A 175 -33.22 -2.11 -7.26
CA HIS A 175 -33.68 -3.17 -6.37
C HIS A 175 -34.63 -2.65 -5.28
N LEU A 176 -34.39 -1.45 -4.74
CA LEU A 176 -35.28 -0.80 -3.78
C LEU A 176 -36.62 -0.40 -4.43
N MET A 177 -36.61 0.14 -5.65
CA MET A 177 -37.83 0.46 -6.41
C MET A 177 -38.71 -0.78 -6.64
N LYS A 178 -38.11 -1.92 -7.01
CA LYS A 178 -38.83 -3.19 -7.14
C LYS A 178 -39.48 -3.64 -5.83
N ARG A 179 -38.79 -3.49 -4.70
CA ARG A 179 -39.35 -3.81 -3.38
C ARG A 179 -40.52 -2.90 -3.01
N ILE A 180 -40.42 -1.60 -3.26
CA ILE A 180 -41.48 -0.63 -2.96
C ILE A 180 -42.74 -0.94 -3.78
N GLN A 181 -42.60 -1.25 -5.08
CA GLN A 181 -43.74 -1.64 -5.92
C GLN A 181 -44.38 -2.96 -5.50
N CYS A 182 -43.60 -3.97 -5.11
CA CYS A 182 -44.15 -5.24 -4.61
C CYS A 182 -44.92 -5.10 -3.28
N VAL A 183 -44.58 -4.09 -2.46
CA VAL A 183 -45.31 -3.80 -1.21
C VAL A 183 -46.53 -2.93 -1.45
N ALA A 184 -46.51 -2.08 -2.49
CA ALA A 184 -47.62 -1.20 -2.86
C ALA A 184 -48.75 -1.89 -3.66
N VAL A 185 -48.59 -3.16 -4.03
CA VAL A 185 -49.67 -3.98 -4.65
C VAL A 185 -50.16 -5.03 -3.64
N PRO A 186 -51.00 -4.67 -2.65
CA PRO A 186 -51.95 -5.62 -2.10
C PRO A 186 -53.10 -5.78 -3.12
N CYS A 187 -53.65 -6.99 -3.26
CA CYS A 187 -54.81 -7.34 -4.09
C CYS A 187 -54.59 -7.48 -5.61
N ALA A 188 -54.29 -8.70 -6.06
CA ALA A 188 -54.79 -9.25 -7.35
C ALA A 188 -54.64 -10.78 -7.43
N ARG A 189 -54.94 -11.53 -6.35
CA ARG A 189 -54.94 -13.00 -6.37
C ARG A 189 -56.10 -13.64 -5.59
N ALA A 190 -57.19 -12.90 -5.44
CA ALA A 190 -58.43 -13.38 -4.82
C ALA A 190 -59.63 -12.97 -5.69
N SER A 191 -59.71 -13.52 -6.90
CA SER A 191 -60.93 -13.64 -7.70
C SER A 191 -60.60 -14.41 -8.98
N CYS A 192 -61.36 -15.47 -9.20
CA CYS A 192 -61.22 -16.58 -10.17
C CYS A 192 -60.39 -17.76 -9.66
#